data_AF-A0A8K0MGR2-F1
#
_entry.id   AF-A0A8K0MGR2-F1
#
_cell.length_a   1.000
_cell.length_b   1.000
_cell.length_c   1.000
_cell.angle_alpha   90.00
_cell.angle_beta   90.00
_cell.angle_gamma   90.00
#
_symmetry.space_group_name_H-M   'P 1'
#
loop_
_entity.id
_entity.type
_entity.pdbx_description
1 polymer ?
#
loop_
_entity_poly.entity_id
_entity_poly.type
_entity_poly.pdbx_seq_one_letter_code
_entity_poly.pdbx_strand_id
1 'polypeptide(L)'
;MEFLENLAGQFTETVDEKLNKLKRKLKHLVSKEHDVKVKLEYAEQLSMKKPRKEVQNWLQEVERTKTEVQNLEARVEEMGVFDHLTLRNSTDRYTTEVNQLIQRGVFHGGLTLQV
;
A
#
# COMPACT_ATOMS: atom_id res chain seq x y z
N MET A 1 18.05 -16.39 11.85
CA MET A 1 16.86 -17.04 12.43
C MET A 1 15.56 -16.38 11.99
N GLU A 2 15.49 -15.05 11.80
CA GLU A 2 14.33 -14.35 11.21
C GLU A 2 13.82 -14.92 9.86
N PHE A 3 14.72 -15.45 9.03
CA PHE A 3 14.35 -15.97 7.70
C PHE A 3 13.49 -17.24 7.76
N LEU A 4 13.71 -18.12 8.75
CA LEU A 4 12.95 -19.36 8.92
C LEU A 4 11.62 -19.13 9.65
N GLU A 5 11.56 -18.16 10.56
CA GLU A 5 10.30 -17.75 11.21
C GLU A 5 9.34 -17.10 10.21
N ASN A 6 9.85 -16.28 9.29
CA ASN A 6 9.07 -15.69 8.21
C ASN A 6 8.56 -16.75 7.20
N LEU A 7 9.36 -17.80 6.95
CA LEU A 7 8.99 -18.91 6.07
C LEU A 7 7.97 -19.86 6.71
N ALA A 8 8.07 -20.11 8.03
CA ALA A 8 7.11 -20.93 8.77
C ALA A 8 5.74 -20.25 8.91
N GLY A 9 5.69 -18.93 9.10
CA GLY A 9 4.44 -18.16 9.14
C GLY A 9 3.66 -18.19 7.82
N GLN A 10 4.34 -18.37 6.68
CA GLN A 10 3.69 -18.52 5.37
C GLN A 10 2.85 -19.81 5.23
N PHE A 11 3.13 -20.84 6.04
CA PHE A 11 2.45 -22.14 5.98
C PHE A 11 1.28 -22.29 6.97
N THR A 12 1.10 -21.36 7.93
CA THR A 12 0.08 -21.50 9.00
C THR A 12 -0.93 -20.36 9.09
N GLU A 13 -0.69 -19.21 8.45
CA GLU A 13 -1.62 -18.08 8.55
C GLU A 13 -2.94 -18.31 7.82
N THR A 14 -4.04 -18.04 8.51
CA THR A 14 -5.38 -18.06 7.91
C THR A 14 -5.56 -16.91 6.93
N VAL A 15 -6.50 -17.03 6.00
CA VAL A 15 -6.83 -15.93 5.08
C VAL A 15 -7.29 -14.69 5.84
N ASP A 16 -8.04 -14.84 6.94
CA ASP A 16 -8.49 -13.73 7.78
C ASP A 16 -7.32 -12.99 8.45
N GLU A 17 -6.32 -13.73 8.95
CA GLU A 17 -5.10 -13.13 9.50
C GLU A 17 -4.33 -12.35 8.45
N LYS A 18 -4.19 -12.91 7.24
CA LYS A 18 -3.54 -12.23 6.12
C LYS A 18 -4.30 -10.97 5.69
N LEU A 19 -5.62 -11.02 5.60
CA LEU A 19 -6.47 -9.86 5.29
C LEU A 19 -6.35 -8.77 6.36
N ASN A 20 -6.34 -9.15 7.64
CA ASN A 20 -6.15 -8.21 8.74
C ASN A 20 -4.76 -7.54 8.70
N LYS A 21 -3.71 -8.29 8.33
CA LYS A 21 -2.37 -7.70 8.11
C LYS A 21 -2.36 -6.74 6.93
N LEU A 22 -3.00 -7.12 5.81
CA LEU A 22 -3.16 -6.25 4.65
C LEU A 22 -3.87 -4.94 5.02
N LYS A 23 -4.99 -5.01 5.76
CA LYS A 23 -5.73 -3.84 6.28
C LYS A 23 -4.85 -2.88 7.07
N ARG A 24 -4.06 -3.41 8.01
CA ARG A 24 -3.14 -2.60 8.84
C ARG A 24 -2.05 -1.92 7.99
N LYS A 25 -1.50 -2.64 7.01
CA LYS A 25 -0.49 -2.10 6.09
C LYS A 25 -1.07 -1.03 5.17
N LEU A 26 -2.28 -1.25 4.64
CA LEU A 26 -2.97 -0.26 3.82
C LEU A 26 -3.24 1.02 4.62
N LYS A 27 -3.69 0.90 5.88
CA LYS A 27 -3.85 2.06 6.77
C LYS A 27 -2.55 2.85 6.93
N HIS A 28 -1.43 2.16 7.12
CA HIS A 28 -0.12 2.82 7.18
C HIS A 28 0.23 3.54 5.88
N LEU A 29 0.00 2.89 4.73
CA LEU A 29 0.24 3.50 3.41
C LEU A 29 -0.62 4.77 3.20
N VAL A 30 -1.91 4.73 3.57
CA VAL A 30 -2.81 5.89 3.47
C VAL A 30 -2.35 7.05 4.36
N SER A 31 -1.84 6.77 5.57
CA SER A 31 -1.22 7.83 6.39
C SER A 31 -0.01 8.46 5.70
N LYS A 32 0.88 7.65 5.09
CA LYS A 32 2.02 8.19 4.34
C LYS A 32 1.59 8.99 3.12
N GLU A 33 0.56 8.54 2.42
CA GLU A 33 -0.03 9.24 1.29
C GLU A 33 -0.50 10.63 1.71
N HIS A 34 -1.23 10.71 2.82
CA HIS A 34 -1.69 11.97 3.38
C HIS A 34 -0.52 12.92 3.69
N ASP A 35 0.52 12.44 4.40
CA ASP A 35 1.71 13.24 4.71
C ASP A 35 2.40 13.78 3.45
N VAL A 36 2.47 12.97 2.38
CA VAL A 36 3.05 13.39 1.09
C VAL A 36 2.18 14.46 0.43
N LYS A 37 0.85 14.26 0.37
CA LYS A 37 -0.08 15.24 -0.22
C LYS A 37 -0.01 16.59 0.50
N VAL A 38 -0.02 16.59 1.83
CA VAL A 38 0.09 17.83 2.64
C VAL A 38 1.41 18.57 2.36
N LYS A 39 2.53 17.84 2.31
CA LYS A 39 3.83 18.46 2.02
C LYS A 39 3.92 19.01 0.59
N LEU A 40 3.30 18.35 -0.38
CA LEU A 40 3.24 18.85 -1.75
C LEU A 40 2.38 20.11 -1.86
N GLU A 41 1.21 20.13 -1.23
CA GLU A 41 0.34 21.31 -1.19
C GLU A 41 1.07 22.52 -0.60
N TYR A 42 1.77 22.34 0.52
CA TYR A 42 2.57 23.38 1.12
C TYR A 42 3.70 23.89 0.20
N ALA A 43 4.40 22.98 -0.49
CA ALA A 43 5.49 23.34 -1.40
C ALA A 43 4.99 24.07 -2.67
N GLU A 44 3.81 23.71 -3.16
CA GLU A 44 3.15 24.38 -4.27
C GLU A 44 2.72 25.81 -3.88
N GLN A 45 2.08 25.96 -2.71
CA GLN A 45 1.63 27.26 -2.21
C GLN A 45 2.79 28.23 -1.93
N LEU A 46 3.90 27.77 -1.36
CA LEU A 46 5.00 28.65 -0.95
C LEU A 46 6.06 28.90 -2.01
N SER A 47 6.26 27.95 -2.92
CA SER A 47 7.42 27.97 -3.82
C SER A 47 7.08 27.63 -5.27
N MET A 48 5.81 27.38 -5.59
CA MET A 48 5.34 26.96 -6.92
C MET A 48 6.13 25.76 -7.48
N LYS A 49 6.67 24.91 -6.59
CA LYS A 49 7.51 23.79 -6.98
C LYS A 49 6.63 22.63 -7.43
N LYS A 50 6.93 22.11 -8.63
CA LYS A 50 6.22 20.95 -9.16
C LYS A 50 6.67 19.66 -8.47
N PRO A 51 5.76 18.71 -8.20
CA PRO A 51 6.11 17.37 -7.73
C PRO A 51 7.02 16.65 -8.73
N ARG A 52 7.94 15.82 -8.22
CA ARG A 52 8.74 14.91 -9.08
C ARG A 52 7.82 13.87 -9.73
N LYS A 53 8.15 13.42 -10.94
CA LYS A 53 7.34 12.42 -11.67
C LYS A 53 7.21 11.10 -10.90
N GLU A 54 8.28 10.68 -10.22
CA GLU A 54 8.29 9.52 -9.32
C GLU A 54 7.22 9.61 -8.22
N VAL A 55 7.04 10.80 -7.63
CA VAL A 55 6.06 11.06 -6.57
C VAL A 55 4.64 11.02 -7.13
N GLN A 56 4.42 11.59 -8.31
CA GLN A 56 3.13 11.51 -9.00
C GLN A 56 2.74 10.08 -9.33
N ASN A 57 3.67 9.30 -9.90
CA ASN A 57 3.44 7.90 -10.24
C ASN A 57 3.14 7.09 -8.98
N TRP A 58 3.88 7.33 -7.90
CA TRP A 58 3.63 6.69 -6.62
C TRP A 58 2.22 7.00 -6.08
N LEU A 59 1.77 8.27 -6.11
CA LEU A 59 0.41 8.64 -5.68
C LEU A 59 -0.67 7.94 -6.51
N GLN A 60 -0.47 7.85 -7.83
CA GLN A 60 -1.39 7.11 -8.72
C GLN A 60 -1.45 5.62 -8.38
N GLU A 61 -0.31 5.00 -8.11
CA GLU A 61 -0.26 3.59 -7.70
C GLU A 61 -0.91 3.37 -6.34
N VAL A 62 -0.74 4.28 -5.38
CA VAL A 62 -1.40 4.22 -4.06
C VAL A 62 -2.91 4.26 -4.20
N GLU A 63 -3.45 5.22 -4.96
CA GLU A 63 -4.90 5.33 -5.19
C GLU A 63 -5.47 4.07 -5.87
N ARG A 64 -4.75 3.53 -6.86
CA ARG A 64 -5.13 2.28 -7.53
C ARG A 64 -5.15 1.11 -6.55
N THR A 65 -4.06 0.89 -5.82
CA THR A 65 -3.96 -0.23 -4.86
C THR A 65 -4.98 -0.10 -3.74
N LYS A 66 -5.27 1.12 -3.24
CA LYS A 66 -6.33 1.35 -2.25
C LYS A 66 -7.70 0.90 -2.77
N THR A 67 -8.06 1.33 -3.98
CA THR A 67 -9.31 0.95 -4.63
C THR A 67 -9.41 -0.56 -4.82
N GLU A 68 -8.32 -1.19 -5.26
CA GLU A 68 -8.25 -2.63 -5.47
C GLU A 68 -8.41 -3.43 -4.16
N VAL A 69 -7.80 -2.99 -3.06
CA VAL A 69 -7.96 -3.64 -1.74
C VAL A 69 -9.37 -3.43 -1.18
N GLN A 70 -9.96 -2.24 -1.34
CA GLN A 70 -11.36 -2.00 -0.94
C GLN A 70 -12.33 -2.91 -1.69
N ASN A 71 -12.11 -3.11 -2.99
CA ASN A 71 -12.91 -4.05 -3.79
C ASN A 71 -12.72 -5.51 -3.32
N LEU A 72 -11.52 -5.88 -2.86
CA LEU A 72 -11.29 -7.20 -2.27
C LEU A 72 -12.09 -7.37 -0.98
N GLU A 73 -12.12 -6.35 -0.12
CA GLU A 73 -12.88 -6.37 1.14
C GLU A 73 -14.38 -6.52 0.91
N ALA A 74 -14.95 -5.72 0.00
CA ALA A 74 -16.37 -5.82 -0.36
C ALA A 74 -16.74 -7.23 -0.89
N ARG A 75 -15.87 -7.83 -1.71
CA ARG A 75 -16.08 -9.19 -2.25
C ARG A 75 -16.07 -10.27 -1.17
N VAL A 76 -15.29 -10.09 -0.10
CA VAL A 76 -15.27 -11.00 1.05
C VAL A 76 -16.56 -10.86 1.86
N GLU A 77 -17.08 -9.65 2.00
CA GLU A 77 -18.33 -9.37 2.73
C GLU A 77 -19.57 -9.86 1.96
N GLU A 78 -19.57 -9.79 0.62
CA GLU A 78 -20.71 -10.18 -0.23
C GLU A 78 -20.81 -11.68 -0.53
N MET A 79 -19.70 -12.44 -0.51
CA MET A 79 -19.69 -13.87 -0.86
C MET A 79 -19.03 -14.70 0.23
N GLY A 80 -19.85 -15.48 0.96
CA GLY A 80 -19.39 -16.34 2.06
C GLY A 80 -18.43 -17.47 1.66
N VAL A 81 -18.27 -17.77 0.37
CA VAL A 81 -17.33 -18.79 -0.12
C VAL A 81 -16.64 -18.30 -1.40
N PHE A 82 -15.74 -17.32 -1.27
CA PHE A 82 -14.72 -17.15 -2.30
C PHE A 82 -13.91 -18.44 -2.43
N ASP A 83 -13.40 -18.76 -3.62
CA ASP A 83 -12.32 -19.74 -3.71
C ASP A 83 -11.17 -19.26 -2.82
N HIS A 84 -10.99 -19.96 -1.69
CA HIS A 84 -10.05 -19.60 -0.63
C HIS A 84 -8.63 -19.45 -1.18
N LEU A 85 -8.29 -20.20 -2.24
CA LEU A 85 -7.01 -20.08 -2.93
C LEU A 85 -6.89 -18.74 -3.67
N THR A 86 -7.92 -18.34 -4.42
CA THR A 86 -7.98 -17.04 -5.11
C THR A 86 -7.91 -15.86 -4.15
N LEU A 87 -8.59 -15.94 -3.01
CA LEU A 87 -8.56 -14.91 -1.97
C LEU A 87 -7.18 -14.82 -1.30
N ARG A 88 -6.57 -15.97 -0.98
CA ARG A 88 -5.20 -16.03 -0.44
C ARG A 88 -4.19 -15.40 -1.39
N ASN A 89 -4.22 -15.80 -2.67
CA ASN A 89 -3.31 -15.28 -3.69
C ASN A 89 -3.46 -13.77 -3.88
N SER A 90 -4.71 -13.28 -3.91
CA SER A 90 -4.98 -11.84 -4.02
C SER A 90 -4.45 -11.07 -2.80
N THR A 91 -4.67 -11.61 -1.60
CA THR A 91 -4.19 -11.00 -0.34
C THR A 91 -2.67 -10.94 -0.27
N ASP A 92 -1.98 -12.00 -0.68
CA ASP A 92 -0.52 -12.06 -0.73
C ASP A 92 0.06 -11.08 -1.75
N ARG A 93 -0.58 -10.98 -2.94
CA ARG A 93 -0.21 -9.99 -3.97
C ARG A 93 -0.33 -8.57 -3.43
N TYR A 94 -1.49 -8.19 -2.90
CA TYR A 94 -1.70 -6.83 -2.38
C TYR A 94 -0.83 -6.50 -1.18
N THR A 95 -0.54 -7.49 -0.33
CA THR A 95 0.41 -7.29 0.78
C THR A 95 1.79 -6.93 0.26
N THR A 96 2.24 -7.58 -0.81
CA THR A 96 3.51 -7.29 -1.47
C THR A 96 3.52 -5.90 -2.08
N GLU A 97 2.48 -5.55 -2.86
CA GLU A 97 2.35 -4.23 -3.50
C GLU A 97 2.32 -3.10 -2.46
N VAL A 98 1.52 -3.22 -1.40
CA VAL A 98 1.44 -2.22 -0.33
C VAL A 98 2.79 -2.04 0.37
N ASN A 99 3.52 -3.12 0.64
CA ASN A 99 4.86 -3.03 1.23
C ASN A 99 5.85 -2.31 0.31
N GLN A 100 5.83 -2.60 -0.99
CA GLN A 100 6.68 -1.92 -1.97
C GLN A 100 6.35 -0.43 -2.05
N LEU A 101 5.07 -0.06 -2.02
CA LEU A 101 4.65 1.34 -1.97
C LEU A 101 5.10 2.04 -0.69
N ILE A 102 5.00 1.40 0.47
CA ILE A 102 5.51 1.96 1.73
C ILE A 102 7.01 2.26 1.63
N GLN A 103 7.81 1.33 1.08
CA GLN A 103 9.25 1.49 0.92
C GLN A 103 9.60 2.60 -0.08
N ARG A 104 8.92 2.64 -1.24
CA ARG A 104 9.12 3.68 -2.25
C ARG A 104 8.70 5.07 -1.77
N GLY A 105 7.77 5.16 -0.82
CA GLY A 105 7.26 6.42 -0.25
C GLY A 105 8.23 7.17 0.68
N VAL A 106 9.52 6.78 0.73
CA VAL A 106 10.55 7.48 1.53
C VAL A 106 11.18 8.65 0.77
N PHE A 107 11.14 8.66 -0.57
CA PHE A 107 11.59 9.76 -1.45
C PHE A 107 12.88 10.48 -1.02
N HIS A 108 14.02 9.79 -1.07
CA HIS A 108 15.33 10.33 -0.69
C HIS A 108 15.74 11.61 -1.46
N GLY A 109 15.26 11.78 -2.69
CA GLY A 109 15.50 13.00 -3.50
C GLY A 109 14.55 14.16 -3.19
N GLY A 110 13.70 14.03 -2.17
CA GLY A 110 12.63 14.99 -1.87
C GLY A 110 11.39 14.79 -2.75
N LEU A 111 10.34 15.56 -2.45
CA LEU A 111 9.03 15.44 -3.10
C LEU A 111 8.88 16.29 -4.36
N THR A 112 9.65 17.38 -4.48
CA THR A 112 9.53 18.35 -5.57
C THR A 112 10.82 18.46 -6.35
N LEU A 113 10.75 19.01 -7.57
CA LEU A 113 11.94 19.38 -8.32
C LEU A 113 12.76 20.39 -7.51
N GLN A 114 14.06 20.14 -7.41
CA GLN A 114 15.02 21.12 -6.90
C GLN A 114 15.31 22.10 -8.04
N VAL A 115 15.39 23.39 -7.71
CA VAL A 115 15.75 24.46 -8.63
C VAL A 115 17.23 24.75 -8.47
#